data_AF-A0A0F9B6Z6-F1
#
_entry.id   AF-A0A0F9B6Z6-F1
#
_cell.length_a   1.000
_cell.length_b   1.000
_cell.length_c   1.000
_cell.angle_alpha   90.00
_cell.angle_beta   90.00
_cell.angle_gamma   90.00
#
_symmetry.space_group_name_H-M   'P 1'
#
loop_
_entity.id
_entity.type
_entity.pdbx_description
1 polymer ?
#
loop_
_entity_poly.entity_id
_entity_poly.type
_entity_poly.pdbx_seq_one_letter_code
_entity_poly.pdbx_strand_id
1 'polypeptide(L)'
;GEMATRTIDTKTGALANRDTTTSECKVVPCQGRDCPDYGRQCKEVMNLQFLLPDVPGLGVWQIDTSSINSIRNINSAAELIRGVLGRVSMIPLLLTIEPQQVTSPVDGKLKNVHVLNLRVKEKLIDMMKMAQLPPSQVLLPAPDETELPISDDETPDLLLPQNQAPKTASKGKPKEQEVKKAEVMKDPKDPNDPDNLFDQVPEPEPKAKAKPKAEPKRDDSLVTQADIATIHSTLTFEGLTMTDLGGYMNGKMNWKIKSLQQLKKWQMVEVLAWIKAGAAVTK
;
A
#
# COMPACT_ATOMS: atom_id res chain seq x y z
N GLY A 1 -3.92 22.82 -1.08
CA GLY A 1 -2.90 23.70 -0.49
C GLY A 1 -2.72 24.87 -1.42
N GLU A 2 -2.69 26.10 -0.92
CA GLU A 2 -2.86 27.27 -1.78
C GLU A 2 -1.62 27.58 -2.64
N MET A 3 -0.42 27.26 -2.16
CA MET A 3 0.85 27.55 -2.85
C MET A 3 1.75 26.31 -2.92
N ALA A 4 2.48 26.15 -4.01
CA ALA A 4 3.51 25.13 -4.20
C ALA A 4 4.78 25.73 -4.81
N THR A 5 5.93 25.19 -4.43
CA THR A 5 7.21 25.51 -5.07
C THR A 5 7.42 24.57 -6.24
N ARG A 6 7.53 25.12 -7.46
CA ARG A 6 7.84 24.33 -8.66
C ARG A 6 9.04 24.88 -9.40
N THR A 7 9.81 23.98 -9.98
CA THR A 7 10.90 24.32 -10.88
C THR A 7 10.33 24.52 -12.28
N ILE A 8 10.36 25.75 -12.78
CA ILE A 8 9.89 26.11 -14.11
C ILE A 8 11.06 26.35 -15.07
N ASP A 9 10.85 26.05 -16.33
CA ASP A 9 11.74 26.48 -17.41
C ASP A 9 11.53 27.98 -17.67
N THR A 10 12.62 28.74 -17.72
CA THR A 10 12.59 30.19 -17.97
C THR A 10 12.10 30.57 -19.36
N LYS A 11 12.19 29.67 -20.35
CA LYS A 11 11.78 29.96 -21.73
C LYS A 11 10.34 29.59 -22.03
N THR A 12 9.86 28.47 -21.49
CA THR A 12 8.52 27.94 -21.78
C THR A 12 7.51 28.22 -20.67
N GLY A 13 7.97 28.57 -19.47
CA GLY A 13 7.11 28.75 -18.30
C GLY A 13 6.46 27.45 -17.80
N ALA A 14 6.73 26.32 -18.46
CA ALA A 14 6.25 25.00 -18.09
C ALA A 14 7.16 24.36 -17.03
N LEU A 15 6.69 23.26 -16.44
CA LEU A 15 7.51 22.44 -15.53
C LEU A 15 8.80 22.00 -16.22
N ALA A 16 9.90 22.12 -15.49
CA ALA A 16 11.22 21.77 -15.99
C ALA A 16 11.27 20.28 -16.40
N ASN A 17 11.78 20.04 -17.59
CA ASN A 17 11.94 18.72 -18.18
C ASN A 17 13.41 18.41 -18.43
N ARG A 18 13.69 17.19 -18.88
CA ARG A 18 15.04 16.77 -19.26
C ARG A 18 15.70 17.69 -20.31
N ASP A 19 14.89 18.33 -21.15
CA ASP A 19 15.36 19.20 -22.24
C ASP A 19 15.52 20.67 -21.81
N THR A 20 15.20 21.02 -20.56
CA THR A 20 15.28 22.38 -20.04
C THR A 20 16.73 22.78 -19.75
N THR A 21 17.22 23.84 -20.39
CA THR A 21 18.60 24.36 -20.21
C THR A 21 18.73 25.32 -19.02
N THR A 22 17.67 26.04 -18.67
CA THR A 22 17.71 27.06 -17.61
C THR A 22 16.42 27.04 -16.82
N SER A 23 16.51 26.64 -15.55
CA SER A 23 15.36 26.48 -14.66
C SER A 23 15.44 27.41 -13.45
N GLU A 24 14.27 27.90 -13.02
CA GLU A 24 14.10 28.73 -11.82
C GLU A 24 13.04 28.10 -10.90
N CYS A 25 13.29 28.09 -9.59
CA CYS A 25 12.28 27.71 -8.61
C CYS A 25 11.36 28.91 -8.34
N LYS A 26 10.07 28.80 -8.66
CA LYS A 26 9.05 29.80 -8.33
C LYS A 26 7.94 29.21 -7.49
N VAL A 27 7.41 30.04 -6.59
CA VAL A 27 6.21 29.72 -5.83
C VAL A 27 5.00 30.07 -6.69
N VAL A 28 4.10 29.12 -6.87
CA VAL A 28 2.91 29.24 -7.73
C VAL A 28 1.69 28.71 -6.99
N PRO A 29 0.47 29.13 -7.37
CA PRO A 29 -0.74 28.56 -6.78
C PRO A 29 -0.89 27.08 -7.16
N CYS A 30 -1.25 26.24 -6.18
CA CYS A 30 -1.47 24.80 -6.40
C CYS A 30 -2.96 24.48 -6.33
N GLN A 31 -3.54 24.07 -7.45
CA GLN A 31 -4.95 23.69 -7.55
C GLN A 31 -5.19 22.21 -7.24
N GLY A 32 -4.17 21.47 -6.78
CA GLY A 32 -4.29 20.05 -6.47
C GLY A 32 -4.64 19.23 -7.71
N ARG A 33 -5.82 18.60 -7.70
CA ARG A 33 -6.29 17.72 -8.78
C ARG A 33 -6.72 18.48 -10.03
N ASP A 34 -7.12 19.73 -9.90
CA ASP A 34 -7.53 20.58 -11.03
C ASP A 34 -6.33 21.20 -11.76
N CYS A 35 -5.11 20.89 -11.31
CA CYS A 35 -3.89 21.38 -11.95
C CYS A 35 -3.71 20.73 -13.34
N PRO A 36 -3.44 21.51 -14.41
CA PRO A 36 -3.21 20.97 -15.76
C PRO A 36 -2.07 19.95 -15.86
N ASP A 37 -1.11 20.02 -14.94
CA ASP A 37 0.06 19.14 -14.88
C ASP A 37 -0.17 17.85 -14.07
N TYR A 38 -1.34 17.73 -13.44
CA TYR A 38 -1.75 16.58 -12.64
C TYR A 38 -1.85 15.30 -13.49
N GLY A 39 -1.30 14.20 -12.99
CA GLY A 39 -1.25 12.91 -13.68
C GLY A 39 -0.10 12.75 -14.67
N ARG A 40 0.40 13.85 -15.26
CA ARG A 40 1.56 13.82 -16.18
C ARG A 40 2.88 13.94 -15.42
N GLN A 41 3.07 15.08 -14.76
CA GLN A 41 4.32 15.45 -14.10
C GLN A 41 4.12 15.73 -12.61
N CYS A 42 2.89 16.06 -12.22
CA CYS A 42 2.47 16.18 -10.83
C CYS A 42 1.68 14.93 -10.42
N LYS A 43 1.96 14.39 -9.23
CA LYS A 43 1.26 13.26 -8.63
C LYS A 43 1.09 13.47 -7.14
N GLU A 44 0.00 12.95 -6.58
CA GLU A 44 -0.18 12.90 -5.14
C GLU A 44 0.84 11.93 -4.54
N VAL A 45 1.50 12.38 -3.48
CA VAL A 45 2.41 11.55 -2.68
C VAL A 45 1.96 11.68 -1.24
N MET A 46 1.81 10.55 -0.56
CA MET A 46 1.59 10.48 0.87
C MET A 46 2.88 10.06 1.55
N ASN A 47 3.17 10.74 2.65
CA ASN A 47 4.25 10.42 3.56
C ASN A 47 3.65 9.79 4.82
N LEU A 48 4.02 8.55 5.12
CA LEU A 48 3.63 7.84 6.33
C LEU A 48 4.85 7.67 7.24
N GLN A 49 4.81 8.31 8.41
CA GLN A 49 5.83 8.17 9.45
C GLN A 49 5.37 7.22 10.54
N PHE A 50 6.23 6.30 10.96
CA PHE A 50 5.93 5.31 11.99
C PHE A 50 7.17 4.92 12.81
N LEU A 51 6.90 4.29 13.95
CA LEU A 51 7.91 3.78 14.87
C LEU A 51 7.92 2.26 14.81
N LEU A 52 9.11 1.67 14.85
CA LEU A 52 9.30 0.22 14.93
C LEU A 52 9.90 -0.11 16.30
N PRO A 53 9.12 -0.63 17.26
CA PRO A 53 9.59 -0.84 18.63
C PRO A 53 10.66 -1.94 18.73
N ASP A 54 10.59 -2.95 17.86
CA ASP A 54 11.50 -4.11 17.92
C ASP A 54 12.85 -3.87 17.23
N VAL A 55 13.01 -2.75 16.51
CA VAL A 55 14.23 -2.43 15.78
C VAL A 55 15.13 -1.57 16.66
N PRO A 56 16.42 -1.94 16.84
CA PRO A 56 17.33 -1.13 17.64
C PRO A 56 17.54 0.25 17.00
N GLY A 57 17.20 1.31 17.75
CA GLY A 57 17.41 2.71 17.36
C GLY A 57 16.20 3.60 17.64
N LEU A 58 16.45 4.86 18.01
CA LEU A 58 15.40 5.88 18.18
C LEU A 58 15.02 6.51 16.82
N GLY A 59 14.70 5.67 15.85
CA GLY A 59 14.42 6.09 14.47
C GLY A 59 12.93 6.25 14.20
N VAL A 60 12.55 7.40 13.63
CA VAL A 60 11.28 7.55 12.92
C VAL A 60 11.48 7.06 11.49
N TRP A 61 10.70 6.07 11.08
CA TRP A 61 10.74 5.50 9.74
C TRP A 61 9.70 6.18 8.87
N GLN A 62 10.03 6.39 7.59
CA GLN A 62 9.15 7.05 6.63
C GLN A 62 8.97 6.18 5.39
N ILE A 63 7.73 6.07 4.93
CA ILE A 63 7.39 5.51 3.63
C ILE A 63 6.67 6.58 2.80
N ASP A 64 7.20 6.81 1.60
CA ASP A 64 6.57 7.68 0.61
C ASP A 64 5.90 6.82 -0.47
N THR A 65 4.60 7.04 -0.69
CA THR A 65 3.83 6.32 -1.72
C THR A 65 3.05 7.30 -2.59
N SER A 66 3.10 7.07 -3.90
CA SER A 66 2.30 7.80 -4.89
C SER A 66 1.10 7.00 -5.41
N SER A 67 0.79 5.86 -4.78
CA SER A 67 -0.31 4.99 -5.20
C SER A 67 -1.63 5.46 -4.58
N ILE A 68 -2.56 5.95 -5.41
CA ILE A 68 -3.86 6.47 -4.94
C ILE A 68 -4.62 5.46 -4.09
N ASN A 69 -4.58 4.17 -4.45
CA ASN A 69 -5.24 3.11 -3.67
C ASN A 69 -4.58 2.92 -2.31
N SER A 70 -3.25 3.00 -2.24
CA SER A 70 -2.55 2.93 -0.96
C SER A 70 -2.86 4.15 -0.10
N ILE A 71 -2.84 5.35 -0.68
CA ILE A 71 -3.16 6.61 0.00
C ILE A 71 -4.58 6.54 0.59
N ARG A 72 -5.56 6.08 -0.21
CA ARG A 72 -6.95 5.92 0.24
C ARG A 72 -7.05 4.91 1.39
N ASN A 73 -6.47 3.72 1.23
CA ASN A 73 -6.56 2.68 2.26
C ASN A 73 -5.94 3.11 3.59
N ILE A 74 -4.78 3.77 3.55
CA ILE A 74 -4.11 4.29 4.75
C ILE A 74 -4.93 5.40 5.41
N ASN A 75 -5.44 6.37 4.64
CA ASN A 75 -6.26 7.45 5.19
C ASN A 75 -7.57 6.94 5.79
N SER A 76 -8.27 6.03 5.10
CA SER A 76 -9.51 5.44 5.61
C SER A 76 -9.27 4.59 6.88
N ALA A 77 -8.16 3.86 6.95
CA ALA A 77 -7.78 3.13 8.16
C ALA A 77 -7.46 4.09 9.31
N ALA A 78 -6.70 5.17 9.05
CA ALA A 78 -6.39 6.18 10.06
C ALA A 78 -7.63 6.90 10.57
N GLU A 79 -8.62 7.18 9.70
CA GLU A 79 -9.90 7.77 10.08
C GLU A 79 -10.72 6.84 10.97
N LEU A 80 -10.80 5.55 10.62
CA LEU A 80 -11.46 4.54 11.46
C LEU A 80 -10.80 4.44 12.83
N ILE A 81 -9.48 4.36 12.87
CA ILE A 81 -8.68 4.28 14.11
C ILE A 81 -8.93 5.52 14.96
N ARG A 82 -8.94 6.71 14.36
CA ARG A 82 -9.27 7.97 15.04
C ARG A 82 -10.69 7.96 15.61
N GLY A 83 -11.66 7.41 14.87
CA GLY A 83 -13.04 7.28 15.32
C GLY A 83 -13.21 6.34 16.52
N VAL A 84 -12.45 5.24 16.55
CA VAL A 84 -12.55 4.23 17.63
C VAL A 84 -11.72 4.60 18.87
N LEU A 85 -10.48 5.03 18.68
CA LEU A 85 -9.52 5.25 19.76
C LEU A 85 -9.38 6.74 20.16
N GLY A 86 -9.93 7.66 19.38
CA GLY A 86 -9.75 9.11 19.55
C GLY A 86 -8.35 9.62 19.20
N ARG A 87 -7.42 8.73 18.83
CA ARG A 87 -6.02 9.05 18.50
C ARG A 87 -5.49 8.13 17.41
N VAL A 88 -4.39 8.54 16.75
CA VAL A 88 -3.71 7.77 15.69
C VAL A 88 -2.24 7.48 16.05
N SER A 89 -1.68 8.17 17.05
CA SER A 89 -0.31 8.00 17.52
C SER A 89 -0.17 6.91 18.59
N MET A 90 0.99 6.25 18.63
CA MET A 90 1.36 5.24 19.65
C MET A 90 0.36 4.07 19.73
N ILE A 91 -0.11 3.61 18.57
CA ILE A 91 -0.97 2.43 18.47
C ILE A 91 -0.18 1.34 17.74
N PRO A 92 -0.08 0.12 18.30
CA PRO A 92 0.56 -0.99 17.62
C PRO A 92 -0.31 -1.43 16.44
N LEU A 93 0.13 -1.10 15.23
CA LEU A 93 -0.52 -1.46 13.97
C LEU A 93 0.40 -2.33 13.14
N LEU A 94 -0.19 -3.18 12.30
CA LEU A 94 0.53 -3.99 11.33
C LEU A 94 0.44 -3.34 9.95
N LEU A 95 1.59 -3.02 9.37
CA LEU A 95 1.68 -2.55 7.99
C LEU A 95 1.87 -3.76 7.07
N THR A 96 0.94 -3.97 6.13
CA THR A 96 1.00 -5.07 5.16
C THR A 96 1.01 -4.55 3.72
N ILE A 97 1.67 -5.28 2.83
CA ILE A 97 1.61 -5.06 1.39
C ILE A 97 0.85 -6.24 0.80
N GLU A 98 -0.34 -5.98 0.27
CA GLU A 98 -1.25 -7.01 -0.24
C GLU A 98 -1.49 -6.80 -1.74
N PRO A 99 -1.48 -7.87 -2.56
CA PRO A 99 -1.85 -7.77 -3.96
C PRO A 99 -3.37 -7.60 -4.08
N GLN A 100 -3.81 -6.49 -4.66
CA GLN A 100 -5.21 -6.18 -4.93
C GLN A 100 -5.46 -6.24 -6.44
N GLN A 101 -6.51 -6.98 -6.83
CA GLN A 101 -7.01 -6.99 -8.19
C GLN A 101 -7.85 -5.73 -8.41
N VAL A 102 -7.37 -4.85 -9.30
CA VAL A 102 -8.06 -3.63 -9.68
C VAL A 102 -8.34 -3.70 -11.18
N THR A 103 -9.59 -3.50 -11.55
CA THR A 103 -9.97 -3.36 -12.96
C THR A 103 -9.41 -2.04 -13.47
N SER A 104 -8.54 -2.09 -14.47
CA SER A 104 -8.09 -0.86 -15.12
C SER A 104 -9.24 -0.28 -15.93
N PRO A 105 -9.68 0.96 -15.69
CA PRO A 105 -10.82 1.55 -16.39
C PRO A 105 -10.58 1.71 -17.91
N VAL A 106 -9.32 1.79 -18.33
CA VAL A 106 -8.91 1.97 -19.73
C VAL A 106 -8.97 0.68 -20.56
N ASP A 107 -8.79 -0.49 -19.93
CA ASP A 107 -8.58 -1.77 -20.63
C ASP A 107 -9.61 -2.84 -20.23
N GLY A 108 -10.39 -2.61 -19.16
CA GLY A 108 -11.27 -3.61 -18.55
C GLY A 108 -10.54 -4.85 -17.99
N LYS A 109 -9.20 -4.86 -18.08
CA LYS A 109 -8.35 -5.98 -17.64
C LYS A 109 -8.03 -5.84 -16.16
N LEU A 110 -8.06 -6.98 -15.48
CA LEU A 110 -7.65 -7.13 -14.10
C LEU A 110 -6.13 -6.97 -14.03
N LYS A 111 -5.66 -5.95 -13.31
CA LYS A 111 -4.24 -5.79 -12.96
C LYS A 111 -4.07 -6.07 -11.48
N ASN A 112 -3.08 -6.88 -11.14
CA ASN A 112 -2.64 -7.07 -9.77
C ASN A 112 -1.74 -5.89 -9.37
N VAL A 113 -2.23 -5.02 -8.50
CA VAL A 113 -1.47 -3.90 -7.94
C VAL A 113 -1.16 -4.21 -6.49
N HIS A 114 0.08 -4.00 -6.05
CA HIS A 114 0.45 -4.12 -4.64
C HIS A 114 0.04 -2.86 -3.90
N VAL A 115 -0.80 -2.99 -2.88
CA VAL A 115 -1.38 -1.89 -2.13
C VAL A 115 -0.95 -1.99 -0.66
N LEU A 116 -0.60 -0.85 -0.06
CA LEU A 116 -0.31 -0.77 1.37
C LEU A 116 -1.61 -0.73 2.17
N ASN A 117 -1.67 -1.56 3.22
CA ASN A 117 -2.78 -1.64 4.16
C ASN A 117 -2.28 -1.52 5.60
N LEU A 118 -3.06 -0.82 6.44
CA LEU A 118 -2.90 -0.81 7.89
C LEU A 118 -3.93 -1.77 8.50
N ARG A 119 -3.45 -2.73 9.28
CA ARG A 119 -4.26 -3.75 9.97
C ARG A 119 -4.09 -3.62 11.48
N VAL A 120 -5.15 -3.90 12.21
CA VAL A 120 -5.09 -4.06 13.67
C VAL A 120 -5.09 -5.56 13.98
N LYS A 121 -4.15 -6.00 14.82
CA LYS A 121 -4.07 -7.41 15.26
C LYS A 121 -5.08 -7.72 16.37
N GLU A 122 -5.33 -6.73 17.22
CA GLU A 122 -6.15 -6.86 18.43
C GLU A 122 -7.66 -6.88 18.15
N LYS A 123 -8.41 -7.46 19.07
CA LYS A 123 -9.87 -7.45 19.04
C LYS A 123 -10.40 -6.05 19.35
N LEU A 124 -11.58 -5.73 18.83
CA LEU A 124 -12.23 -4.44 19.05
C LEU A 124 -12.42 -4.10 20.55
N ILE A 125 -12.72 -5.10 21.38
CA ILE A 125 -12.87 -4.91 22.83
C ILE A 125 -11.55 -4.44 23.45
N ASP A 126 -10.43 -5.02 23.03
CA ASP A 126 -9.11 -4.68 23.57
C ASP A 126 -8.64 -3.32 23.01
N MET A 127 -9.03 -2.97 21.78
CA MET A 127 -8.89 -1.60 21.27
C MET A 127 -9.63 -0.58 22.14
N MET A 128 -10.88 -0.84 22.51
CA MET A 128 -11.64 0.07 23.37
C MET A 128 -11.01 0.24 24.75
N LYS A 129 -10.43 -0.82 25.31
CA LYS A 129 -9.65 -0.73 26.56
C LYS A 129 -8.38 0.11 26.37
N MET A 130 -7.65 -0.09 25.28
CA MET A 130 -6.47 0.70 24.93
C MET A 130 -6.80 2.19 24.68
N ALA A 131 -8.01 2.50 24.23
CA ALA A 131 -8.48 3.88 24.08
C ALA A 131 -8.58 4.63 25.41
N GLN A 132 -8.93 3.92 26.49
CA GLN A 132 -9.04 4.49 27.83
C GLN A 132 -7.68 4.67 28.51
N LEU A 133 -6.65 3.94 28.06
CA LEU A 133 -5.30 4.01 28.60
C LEU A 133 -4.48 5.16 27.99
N PRO A 134 -3.63 5.84 28.80
CA PRO A 134 -2.74 6.87 28.29
C PRO A 134 -1.74 6.29 27.26
N PRO A 135 -1.25 7.09 26.29
CA PRO A 135 -0.48 6.60 25.15
C PRO A 135 0.81 5.85 25.53
N SER A 136 1.42 6.20 26.66
CA SER A 136 2.64 5.58 27.16
C SER A 136 2.46 4.15 27.67
N GLN A 137 1.25 3.80 28.12
CA GLN A 137 0.96 2.49 28.72
C GLN A 137 0.51 1.45 27.68
N VAL A 138 0.17 1.87 26.46
CA VAL A 138 -0.28 0.93 25.42
C VAL A 138 0.87 0.15 24.77
N LEU A 139 2.07 0.73 24.75
CA LEU A 139 3.24 0.08 24.18
C LEU A 139 3.98 -0.82 25.20
N LEU A 140 3.72 -0.62 26.49
CA LEU A 140 4.30 -1.44 27.54
C LEU A 140 3.49 -2.72 27.68
N PRO A 141 4.13 -3.89 27.86
CA PRO A 141 3.41 -5.10 28.22
C PRO A 141 2.59 -4.82 29.48
N ALA A 142 1.36 -5.34 29.50
CA ALA A 142 0.54 -5.26 30.71
C ALA A 142 1.38 -5.79 31.88
N PRO A 143 1.43 -5.08 33.03
CA PRO A 143 2.14 -5.61 34.18
C PRO A 143 1.52 -6.97 34.50
N ASP A 144 2.35 -8.01 34.51
CA ASP A 144 1.93 -9.31 35.00
C ASP A 144 1.40 -9.10 36.43
N GLU A 145 0.11 -9.32 36.66
CA GLU A 145 -0.52 -9.21 37.99
C GLU A 145 0.11 -10.17 39.02
N THR A 146 1.05 -11.02 38.59
CA THR A 146 1.75 -12.02 39.39
C THR A 146 3.01 -11.47 40.07
N GLU A 147 3.49 -10.28 39.70
CA GLU A 147 4.58 -9.57 40.40
C GLU A 147 4.11 -8.19 40.88
N LEU A 148 3.01 -8.17 41.64
CA LEU A 148 2.94 -7.13 42.67
C LEU A 148 4.15 -7.36 43.58
N PRO A 149 5.04 -6.38 43.79
CA PRO A 149 6.05 -6.52 44.81
C PRO A 149 5.29 -6.79 46.11
N ILE A 150 5.56 -7.96 46.68
CA ILE A 150 5.24 -8.27 48.07
C ILE A 150 5.62 -7.01 48.84
N SER A 151 4.67 -6.49 49.62
CA SER A 151 4.88 -5.34 50.47
C SER A 151 6.03 -5.63 51.44
N ASP A 152 7.25 -5.36 51.01
CA ASP A 152 8.40 -5.21 51.90
C ASP A 152 8.23 -3.86 52.58
N ASP A 153 7.44 -3.96 53.64
CA ASP A 153 7.43 -3.14 54.82
C ASP A 153 8.87 -2.93 55.31
N GLU A 154 9.60 -1.99 54.71
CA GLU A 154 10.73 -1.28 55.30
C GLU A 154 11.16 -0.16 54.34
N THR A 155 10.55 1.00 54.51
CA THR A 155 11.16 2.25 54.00
C THR A 155 12.39 2.53 54.87
N PRO A 156 13.62 2.55 54.34
CA PRO A 156 14.76 2.97 55.14
C PRO A 156 14.57 4.43 55.48
N ASP A 157 14.56 4.71 56.79
CA ASP A 157 14.36 6.03 57.38
C ASP A 157 15.48 6.98 56.88
N LEU A 158 15.17 7.72 55.82
CA LEU A 158 16.06 8.72 55.22
C LEU A 158 16.19 9.87 56.21
N LEU A 159 17.28 9.84 56.98
CA LEU A 159 17.75 10.87 57.90
C LEU A 159 17.63 12.29 57.30
N LEU A 160 16.53 12.98 57.57
CA LEU A 160 16.42 14.41 57.38
C LEU A 160 17.14 15.12 58.54
N PRO A 161 18.14 15.99 58.28
CA PRO A 161 18.73 16.80 59.33
C PRO A 161 17.68 17.75 59.90
N GLN A 162 17.35 17.56 61.18
CA GLN A 162 16.51 18.49 61.92
C GLN A 162 17.23 19.84 62.02
N ASN A 163 16.69 20.85 61.33
CA ASN A 163 16.80 22.21 61.84
C ASN A 163 15.63 23.08 61.38
N GLN A 164 14.76 23.34 62.38
CA GLN A 164 14.05 24.59 62.63
C GLN A 164 12.81 24.91 61.77
N ALA A 165 11.65 24.52 62.31
CA ALA A 165 10.43 25.34 62.21
C ALA A 165 10.57 26.54 63.19
N PRO A 166 9.84 27.68 63.05
CA PRO A 166 8.38 27.63 63.17
C PRO A 166 7.52 28.70 62.42
N LYS A 167 6.26 28.26 62.14
CA LYS A 167 4.99 29.04 62.07
C LYS A 167 4.80 29.91 60.81
N THR A 168 3.67 29.87 60.11
CA THR A 168 2.34 30.22 60.63
C THR A 168 1.23 29.65 59.74
N ALA A 169 0.12 29.26 60.36
CA ALA A 169 -1.12 28.82 59.74
C ALA A 169 -1.91 29.97 59.10
N SER A 170 -2.63 29.70 58.00
CA SER A 170 -4.07 30.04 57.93
C SER A 170 -4.76 29.31 56.76
N LYS A 171 -5.98 28.85 57.05
CA LYS A 171 -6.94 28.18 56.17
C LYS A 171 -7.63 29.20 55.25
N GLY A 172 -8.07 28.75 54.08
CA GLY A 172 -9.12 29.43 53.31
C GLY A 172 -9.44 28.76 51.96
N LYS A 173 -10.55 28.02 51.90
CA LYS A 173 -11.35 27.70 50.70
C LYS A 173 -12.79 28.11 51.04
N PRO A 174 -13.77 28.17 50.12
CA PRO A 174 -13.77 28.44 48.67
C PRO A 174 -14.77 29.56 48.31
N LYS A 175 -14.84 30.02 47.05
CA LYS A 175 -16.10 30.52 46.47
C LYS A 175 -16.29 30.08 45.02
N GLU A 176 -17.52 29.67 44.80
CA GLU A 176 -18.20 29.12 43.65
C GLU A 176 -18.92 30.24 42.89
N GLN A 177 -19.05 30.12 41.57
CA GLN A 177 -20.16 30.72 40.82
C GLN A 177 -20.41 29.99 39.49
N GLU A 178 -21.69 29.76 39.25
CA GLU A 178 -22.33 28.89 38.26
C GLU A 178 -22.40 29.44 36.81
N VAL A 179 -22.28 28.50 35.86
CA VAL A 179 -23.13 28.17 34.71
C VAL A 179 -23.81 29.30 33.89
N LYS A 180 -23.59 29.28 32.56
CA LYS A 180 -24.66 29.32 31.55
C LYS A 180 -24.42 28.31 30.42
N LYS A 181 -25.41 27.41 30.24
CA LYS A 181 -25.65 26.51 29.10
C LYS A 181 -26.51 27.23 28.05
N ALA A 182 -26.26 26.96 26.78
CA ALA A 182 -27.17 26.87 25.62
C ALA A 182 -26.28 26.96 24.35
N GLU A 183 -26.47 26.25 23.24
CA GLU A 183 -27.49 25.31 22.79
C GLU A 183 -26.93 24.56 21.55
N VAL A 184 -27.56 23.43 21.26
CA VAL A 184 -27.33 22.51 20.16
C VAL A 184 -27.77 23.11 18.82
N MET A 185 -26.98 22.95 17.75
CA MET A 185 -27.50 22.87 16.38
C MET A 185 -26.88 21.68 15.65
N LYS A 186 -27.77 20.81 15.17
CA LYS A 186 -27.51 19.65 14.32
C LYS A 186 -27.33 20.08 12.88
N ASP A 187 -26.61 19.24 12.14
CA ASP A 187 -26.29 19.31 10.72
C ASP A 187 -27.50 19.63 9.82
N PRO A 188 -27.21 20.22 8.65
CA PRO A 188 -27.81 19.71 7.42
C PRO A 188 -26.77 19.02 6.55
N LYS A 189 -27.02 17.73 6.35
CA LYS A 189 -26.48 16.89 5.29
C LYS A 189 -26.85 17.51 3.94
N ASP A 190 -25.85 17.90 3.15
CA ASP A 190 -26.05 18.33 1.76
C ASP A 190 -26.43 17.10 0.91
N PRO A 191 -27.58 17.11 0.21
CA PRO A 191 -28.07 16.00 -0.61
C PRO A 191 -27.75 16.15 -2.11
N ASN A 192 -26.58 16.69 -2.46
CA ASN A 192 -26.06 16.63 -3.83
C ASN A 192 -24.65 16.04 -3.85
N ASP A 193 -24.58 14.73 -4.00
CA ASP A 193 -23.41 13.99 -4.51
C ASP A 193 -23.65 13.74 -6.01
N PRO A 194 -23.25 14.66 -6.90
CA PRO A 194 -22.83 14.30 -8.23
C PRO A 194 -21.32 14.09 -8.16
N ASP A 195 -20.85 12.88 -8.38
CA ASP A 195 -19.72 12.60 -9.29
C ASP A 195 -19.37 11.11 -9.26
N ASN A 196 -20.38 10.33 -9.62
CA ASN A 196 -20.20 9.07 -10.31
C ASN A 196 -20.20 9.36 -11.82
N LEU A 197 -19.16 10.05 -12.32
CA LEU A 197 -18.89 10.22 -13.75
C LEU A 197 -17.45 10.73 -13.94
N PHE A 198 -16.83 10.32 -15.05
CA PHE A 198 -15.45 10.62 -15.49
C PHE A 198 -14.35 9.64 -15.07
N ASP A 199 -14.54 8.38 -15.47
CA ASP A 199 -13.54 7.75 -16.33
C ASP A 199 -13.53 8.48 -17.68
N GLN A 200 -12.52 9.34 -17.90
CA GLN A 200 -11.97 9.70 -19.22
C GLN A 200 -10.95 10.84 -19.09
N VAL A 201 -9.65 10.51 -19.08
CA VAL A 201 -8.64 11.32 -19.77
C VAL A 201 -7.65 10.34 -20.44
N PRO A 202 -7.30 10.54 -21.72
CA PRO A 202 -6.43 9.63 -22.47
C PRO A 202 -5.01 9.67 -21.92
N GLU A 203 -4.41 8.49 -21.76
CA GLU A 203 -2.98 8.36 -21.55
C GLU A 203 -2.24 8.90 -22.80
N PRO A 204 -1.30 9.84 -22.66
CA PRO A 204 -0.51 10.32 -23.78
C PRO A 204 0.38 9.19 -24.30
N GLU A 205 0.43 9.06 -25.63
CA GLU A 205 1.22 8.07 -26.35
C GLU A 205 2.65 7.93 -25.77
N PRO A 206 3.12 6.70 -25.48
CA PRO A 206 4.48 6.50 -25.04
C PRO A 206 5.45 6.68 -26.21
N LYS A 207 6.16 7.83 -26.26
CA LYS A 207 7.36 7.98 -27.08
C LYS A 207 8.52 7.15 -26.52
N ALA A 208 8.83 6.09 -27.26
CA ALA A 208 10.15 5.51 -27.48
C ALA A 208 11.08 5.34 -26.26
N LYS A 209 10.84 4.29 -25.47
CA LYS A 209 11.93 3.49 -24.88
C LYS A 209 12.14 2.26 -25.77
N ALA A 210 13.40 1.92 -26.01
CA ALA A 210 13.85 0.88 -26.94
C ALA A 210 12.92 -0.34 -26.95
N LYS A 211 12.42 -0.71 -28.14
CA LYS A 211 11.50 -1.84 -28.38
C LYS A 211 11.97 -3.09 -27.61
N PRO A 212 11.23 -3.60 -26.61
CA PRO A 212 11.15 -5.03 -26.43
C PRO A 212 10.48 -5.58 -27.70
N LYS A 213 11.03 -6.62 -28.30
CA LYS A 213 10.39 -7.31 -29.43
C LYS A 213 8.92 -7.56 -29.10
N ALA A 214 8.02 -7.07 -29.95
CA ALA A 214 6.59 -7.31 -29.82
C ALA A 214 6.35 -8.82 -29.68
N GLU A 215 5.78 -9.26 -28.56
CA GLU A 215 5.32 -10.63 -28.43
C GLU A 215 4.24 -10.87 -29.50
N PRO A 216 4.33 -11.96 -30.27
CA PRO A 216 3.29 -12.30 -31.22
C PRO A 216 1.97 -12.52 -30.46
N LYS A 217 0.89 -11.92 -30.95
CA LYS A 217 -0.47 -12.10 -30.41
C LYS A 217 -0.73 -13.61 -30.22
N ARG A 218 -0.99 -14.04 -28.99
CA ARG A 218 -1.23 -15.44 -28.64
C ARG A 218 -2.62 -15.85 -29.16
N ASP A 219 -2.64 -16.77 -30.12
CA ASP A 219 -3.89 -17.34 -30.65
C ASP A 219 -4.41 -18.43 -29.72
N ASP A 220 -5.47 -18.11 -28.98
CA ASP A 220 -6.13 -18.98 -28.00
C ASP A 220 -7.05 -20.05 -28.63
N SER A 221 -7.14 -20.12 -29.95
CA SER A 221 -7.91 -21.15 -30.65
C SER A 221 -7.37 -22.55 -30.33
N LEU A 222 -8.28 -23.53 -30.23
CA LEU A 222 -7.91 -24.93 -30.06
C LEU A 222 -7.22 -25.49 -31.31
N VAL A 223 -6.34 -26.45 -31.08
CA VAL A 223 -5.57 -27.15 -32.11
C VAL A 223 -6.47 -28.14 -32.87
N THR A 224 -6.30 -28.24 -34.19
CA THR A 224 -7.10 -29.14 -35.03
C THR A 224 -6.49 -30.56 -35.08
N GLN A 225 -7.23 -31.56 -35.57
CA GLN A 225 -6.69 -32.93 -35.70
C GLN A 225 -5.48 -33.03 -36.65
N ALA A 226 -5.43 -32.19 -37.70
CA ALA A 226 -4.29 -32.13 -38.61
C ALA A 226 -3.01 -31.62 -37.93
N ASP A 227 -3.18 -30.66 -37.02
CA ASP A 227 -2.10 -30.10 -36.22
C ASP A 227 -1.55 -31.13 -35.20
N ILE A 228 -2.44 -31.92 -34.58
CA ILE A 228 -2.05 -33.01 -33.68
C ILE A 228 -1.23 -34.07 -34.44
N ALA A 229 -1.65 -34.42 -35.66
CA ALA A 229 -0.89 -35.33 -36.53
C ALA A 229 0.52 -34.81 -36.85
N THR A 230 0.66 -33.49 -36.99
CA THR A 230 1.96 -32.83 -37.22
C THR A 230 2.88 -32.92 -35.99
N ILE A 231 2.32 -32.83 -34.78
CA ILE A 231 3.10 -33.06 -33.54
C ILE A 231 3.58 -34.51 -33.48
N HIS A 232 2.72 -35.47 -33.77
CA HIS A 232 3.07 -36.89 -33.76
C HIS A 232 4.16 -37.25 -34.78
N SER A 233 4.08 -36.74 -36.00
CA SER A 233 5.09 -36.99 -37.03
C SER A 233 6.44 -36.38 -36.65
N THR A 234 6.44 -35.17 -36.09
CA THR A 234 7.66 -34.48 -35.65
C THR A 234 8.31 -35.18 -34.44
N LEU A 235 7.51 -35.68 -33.49
CA LEU A 235 8.03 -36.46 -32.36
C LEU A 235 8.67 -37.77 -32.81
N THR A 236 8.04 -38.46 -33.76
CA THR A 236 8.55 -39.72 -34.30
C THR A 236 9.85 -39.49 -35.08
N PHE A 237 9.93 -38.40 -35.83
CA PHE A 237 11.13 -38.01 -36.56
C PHE A 237 12.32 -37.71 -35.64
N GLU A 238 12.07 -37.07 -34.49
CA GLU A 238 13.11 -36.69 -33.52
C GLU A 238 13.35 -37.76 -32.43
N GLY A 239 12.70 -38.93 -32.53
CA GLY A 239 12.90 -40.05 -31.61
C GLY A 239 12.40 -39.81 -30.17
N LEU A 240 11.53 -38.83 -29.96
CA LEU A 240 10.96 -38.48 -28.66
C LEU A 240 9.65 -39.21 -28.40
N THR A 241 9.39 -39.59 -27.15
CA THR A 241 8.16 -40.29 -26.78
C THR A 241 7.07 -39.32 -26.31
N MET A 242 5.81 -39.75 -26.37
CA MET A 242 4.67 -38.97 -25.85
C MET A 242 4.78 -38.70 -24.34
N THR A 243 5.52 -39.53 -23.61
CA THR A 243 5.79 -39.36 -22.17
C THR A 243 6.69 -38.15 -21.92
N ASP A 244 7.70 -37.94 -22.77
CA ASP A 244 8.61 -36.79 -22.67
C ASP A 244 7.88 -35.48 -22.94
N LEU A 245 6.98 -35.49 -23.94
CA LEU A 245 6.11 -34.37 -24.24
C LEU A 245 5.17 -34.05 -23.06
N GLY A 246 4.56 -35.08 -22.46
CA GLY A 246 3.70 -34.92 -21.28
C GLY A 246 4.44 -34.30 -20.10
N GLY A 247 5.68 -34.75 -19.86
CA GLY A 247 6.58 -34.18 -18.85
C GLY A 247 6.92 -32.71 -19.11
N TYR A 248 7.17 -32.34 -20.36
CA TYR A 248 7.42 -30.95 -20.74
C TYR A 248 6.19 -30.05 -20.52
N MET A 249 5.02 -30.46 -21.03
CA MET A 249 3.80 -29.64 -20.97
C MET A 249 3.28 -29.46 -19.53
N ASN A 250 3.28 -30.53 -18.73
CA ASN A 250 2.70 -30.49 -17.38
C ASN A 250 3.74 -30.23 -16.29
N GLY A 251 4.97 -30.71 -16.46
CA GLY A 251 6.05 -30.51 -15.49
C GLY A 251 6.71 -29.14 -15.63
N LYS A 252 7.19 -28.80 -16.84
CA LYS A 252 7.94 -27.56 -17.06
C LYS A 252 7.05 -26.35 -17.29
N MET A 253 5.98 -26.52 -18.09
CA MET A 253 5.11 -25.41 -18.47
C MET A 253 3.84 -25.29 -17.61
N ASN A 254 3.54 -26.28 -16.75
CA ASN A 254 2.41 -26.31 -15.83
C ASN A 254 1.04 -26.05 -16.50
N TRP A 255 0.84 -26.55 -17.73
CA TRP A 255 -0.39 -26.29 -18.48
C TRP A 255 -1.58 -27.18 -18.08
N LYS A 256 -1.36 -28.21 -17.26
CA LYS A 256 -2.39 -29.13 -16.74
C LYS A 256 -3.27 -29.74 -17.84
N ILE A 257 -2.66 -30.06 -18.98
CA ILE A 257 -3.33 -30.62 -20.16
C ILE A 257 -3.38 -32.14 -20.03
N LYS A 258 -4.57 -32.73 -20.23
CA LYS A 258 -4.77 -34.19 -20.19
C LYS A 258 -4.78 -34.83 -21.59
N SER A 259 -5.09 -34.06 -22.63
CA SER A 259 -5.16 -34.51 -24.02
C SER A 259 -4.65 -33.42 -24.96
N LEU A 260 -3.97 -33.80 -26.05
CA LEU A 260 -3.45 -32.86 -27.06
C LEU A 260 -4.54 -32.02 -27.74
N GLN A 261 -5.80 -32.45 -27.67
CA GLN A 261 -6.95 -31.68 -28.17
C GLN A 261 -7.26 -30.42 -27.35
N GLN A 262 -6.76 -30.35 -26.11
CA GLN A 262 -6.93 -29.18 -25.22
C GLN A 262 -5.82 -28.14 -25.43
N LEU A 263 -4.86 -28.43 -26.30
CA LEU A 263 -3.76 -27.53 -26.60
C LEU A 263 -4.29 -26.34 -27.40
N LYS A 264 -3.82 -25.14 -27.06
CA LYS A 264 -4.06 -23.93 -27.83
C LYS A 264 -3.01 -23.79 -28.93
N LYS A 265 -3.32 -23.09 -30.02
CA LYS A 265 -2.41 -22.93 -31.16
C LYS A 265 -1.08 -22.27 -30.78
N TRP A 266 -1.09 -21.29 -29.87
CA TRP A 266 0.17 -20.70 -29.39
C TRP A 266 1.02 -21.70 -28.59
N GLN A 267 0.38 -22.57 -27.79
CA GLN A 267 1.07 -23.63 -27.04
C GLN A 267 1.65 -24.70 -27.97
N MET A 268 0.97 -25.00 -29.07
CA MET A 268 1.48 -25.89 -30.11
C MET A 268 2.76 -25.37 -30.76
N VAL A 269 2.83 -24.08 -31.08
CA VAL A 269 4.04 -23.47 -31.66
C VAL A 269 5.23 -23.63 -30.72
N GLU A 270 4.99 -23.45 -29.41
CA GLU A 270 6.02 -23.58 -28.38
C GLU A 270 6.46 -25.04 -28.15
N VAL A 271 5.51 -25.99 -28.22
CA VAL A 271 5.79 -27.43 -28.22
C VAL A 271 6.63 -27.84 -29.42
N LEU A 272 6.26 -27.41 -30.62
CA LEU A 272 7.02 -27.71 -31.84
C LEU A 272 8.42 -27.08 -31.83
N ALA A 273 8.55 -25.87 -31.26
CA ALA A 273 9.85 -25.24 -31.06
C ALA A 273 10.72 -26.04 -30.07
N TRP A 274 10.13 -26.54 -28.99
CA TRP A 274 10.83 -27.40 -28.04
C TRP A 274 11.27 -28.73 -28.65
N ILE A 275 10.40 -29.41 -29.40
CA ILE A 275 10.74 -30.67 -30.09
C ILE A 275 11.94 -30.45 -31.03
N LYS A 276 11.91 -29.36 -31.81
CA LYS A 276 13.01 -28.98 -32.71
C LYS A 276 14.29 -28.54 -31.99
N ALA A 277 14.17 -27.97 -30.79
CA ALA A 277 15.32 -27.62 -29.97
C ALA A 277 15.96 -28.86 -29.31
N GLY A 278 15.14 -29.85 -28.93
CA GLY A 278 15.62 -31.15 -28.45
C GLY A 278 16.45 -31.90 -29.49
N ALA A 279 16.08 -31.78 -30.76
CA ALA A 279 16.82 -32.30 -31.92
C ALA A 279 18.24 -31.74 -32.07
N ALA A 280 18.49 -30.53 -31.59
CA ALA A 280 19.79 -29.85 -31.70
C ALA A 280 20.79 -30.31 -30.62
N VAL A 281 20.34 -31.09 -29.63
CA VAL A 281 21.16 -31.59 -28.52
C VAL A 281 21.60 -33.04 -28.74
N THR A 282 20.93 -33.78 -29.63
CA THR A 282 21.17 -35.20 -29.94
C THR A 282 21.88 -35.46 -31.28
N LYS A 283 22.24 -34.42 -32.04
CA LYS A 283 23.10 -34.50 -33.24
C LYS A 283 24.47 -33.91 -32.97
#